data_AF-A0A0R3SN77-F1
#
_entry.id   AF-A0A0R3SN77-F1
#
_cell.length_a   1.000
_cell.length_b   1.000
_cell.length_c   1.000
_cell.angle_alpha   90.00
_cell.angle_beta   90.00
_cell.angle_gamma   90.00
#
_symmetry.space_group_name_H-M   'P 1'
#
loop_
_entity.id
_entity.type
_entity.pdbx_description
1 polymer ?
#
loop_
_entity_poly.entity_id
_entity_poly.type
_entity_poly.pdbx_seq_one_letter_code
_entity_poly.pdbx_strand_id
1 'polypeptide(L)'
;LNERFVFPQNNLVITSVDIQSVEPVDQRTRDALMKSVQLAIEITSNSQEASARHEAERLEQEAKGRLERQKIEDESAAERARKSLLELQVQLATLESTGQARAEAQSKAEAMRIASQAEVEKARMEAEADAIKTEAELSRLKRAREMELEYLVKKNEILLQRRRQEFEMETEFYLRRVEAIGSENLRDIACSGAERDVRMLKALNLKSTLITDGKTPVNLLDATAGLIGQTTGGVFNRPIVEHPDEENDVNSNQ
;
A
#
# COMPACT_ATOMS: atom_id res chain seq x y z
N LEU A 1 125.28 -46.28 14.26
CA LEU A 1 126.72 -46.53 14.50
C LEU A 1 126.89 -48.04 14.55
N ASN A 2 127.71 -48.63 13.67
CA ASN A 2 127.92 -50.08 13.63
C ASN A 2 128.87 -50.46 14.78
N GLU A 3 128.30 -50.89 15.90
CA GLU A 3 129.02 -51.50 17.02
C GLU A 3 129.59 -52.85 16.55
N ARG A 4 130.82 -52.82 16.02
CA ARG A 4 131.55 -54.04 15.64
C ARG A 4 132.12 -54.68 16.89
N PHE A 5 131.70 -55.89 17.19
CA PHE A 5 132.15 -56.61 18.38
C PHE A 5 133.35 -57.48 18.01
N VAL A 6 134.54 -57.17 18.56
CA VAL A 6 135.81 -57.84 18.23
C VAL A 6 136.24 -58.74 19.38
N PHE A 7 136.56 -60.01 19.10
CA PHE A 7 137.19 -60.92 20.05
C PHE A 7 138.72 -60.83 19.94
N PRO A 8 139.43 -60.29 20.96
CA PRO A 8 140.86 -60.00 20.86
C PRO A 8 141.77 -61.25 20.91
N GLN A 9 141.24 -62.42 21.30
CA GLN A 9 142.01 -63.66 21.43
C GLN A 9 142.19 -64.40 20.09
N ASN A 10 141.28 -64.20 19.14
CA ASN A 10 141.27 -64.87 17.83
C ASN A 10 140.98 -63.92 16.66
N ASN A 11 140.89 -62.61 16.91
CA ASN A 11 140.57 -61.54 15.95
C ASN A 11 139.25 -61.74 15.18
N LEU A 12 138.28 -62.47 15.71
CA LEU A 12 136.94 -62.58 15.12
C LEU A 12 136.18 -61.25 15.30
N VAL A 13 135.65 -60.68 14.22
CA VAL A 13 134.90 -59.42 14.24
C VAL A 13 133.45 -59.67 13.79
N ILE A 14 132.50 -59.46 14.68
CA ILE A 14 131.07 -59.45 14.36
C ILE A 14 130.69 -58.06 13.86
N THR A 15 130.23 -57.97 12.61
CA THR A 15 129.93 -56.70 11.93
C THR A 15 128.46 -56.29 11.99
N SER A 16 127.55 -57.26 12.01
CA SER A 16 126.11 -57.09 12.15
C SER A 16 125.53 -58.37 12.74
N VAL A 17 124.45 -58.23 13.50
CA VAL A 17 123.70 -59.36 14.05
C VAL A 17 122.32 -59.32 13.42
N ASP A 18 122.04 -60.27 12.55
CA ASP A 18 120.75 -60.39 11.89
C ASP A 18 119.87 -61.36 12.68
N ILE A 19 118.86 -60.83 13.37
CA ILE A 19 117.88 -61.66 14.07
C ILE A 19 116.90 -62.21 13.02
N GLN A 20 117.06 -63.49 12.68
CA GLN A 20 116.24 -64.13 11.65
C GLN A 20 114.87 -64.60 12.17
N SER A 21 114.81 -65.03 13.44
CA SER A 21 113.57 -65.45 14.07
C SER A 21 113.60 -65.16 15.57
N VAL A 22 112.44 -64.82 16.11
CA VAL A 22 112.23 -64.70 17.55
C VAL A 22 110.96 -65.46 17.87
N GLU A 23 111.13 -66.63 18.49
CA GLU A 23 110.00 -67.44 18.94
C GLU A 23 110.02 -67.54 20.47
N PRO A 24 108.86 -67.38 21.14
CA PRO A 24 108.75 -67.67 22.55
C PRO A 24 108.92 -69.19 22.77
N VAL A 25 109.83 -69.52 23.71
CA VAL A 25 110.15 -70.90 24.09
C VAL A 25 109.03 -71.54 24.92
N ASP A 26 108.30 -70.74 25.71
CA ASP A 26 107.15 -71.21 26.50
C ASP A 26 105.83 -71.12 25.70
N GLN A 27 105.15 -72.27 25.61
CA GLN A 27 103.85 -72.39 24.96
C GLN A 27 102.80 -71.47 25.59
N ARG A 28 102.82 -71.27 26.92
CA ARG A 28 101.85 -70.38 27.58
C ARG A 28 102.02 -68.92 27.15
N THR A 29 103.25 -68.47 26.93
CA THR A 29 103.54 -67.11 26.44
C THR A 29 103.12 -66.93 24.98
N ARG A 30 103.32 -67.96 24.15
CA ARG A 30 102.85 -67.99 22.75
C ARG A 30 101.33 -67.84 22.70
N ASP A 31 100.60 -68.61 23.50
CA ASP A 31 99.13 -68.58 23.54
C ASP A 31 98.59 -67.24 24.07
N ALA A 32 99.27 -66.64 25.06
CA ALA A 32 98.90 -65.32 25.59
C ALA A 32 99.10 -64.20 24.55
N LEU A 33 100.20 -64.24 23.79
CA LEU A 33 100.46 -63.30 22.69
C LEU A 33 99.43 -63.46 21.58
N MET A 34 99.06 -64.68 21.20
CA MET A 34 98.03 -64.94 20.19
C MET A 34 96.66 -64.41 20.62
N LYS A 35 96.28 -64.59 21.89
CA LYS A 35 95.04 -63.98 22.44
C LYS A 35 95.09 -62.46 22.42
N SER A 36 96.24 -61.86 22.72
CA SER A 36 96.43 -60.41 22.65
C SER A 36 96.27 -59.87 21.22
N VAL A 37 96.81 -60.59 20.23
CA VAL A 37 96.65 -60.21 18.81
C VAL A 37 95.19 -60.35 18.37
N GLN A 38 94.51 -61.44 18.78
CA GLN A 38 93.08 -61.61 18.49
C GLN A 38 92.22 -60.49 19.10
N LEU A 39 92.48 -60.13 20.37
CA LEU A 39 91.80 -59.00 21.02
C LEU A 39 92.10 -57.67 20.32
N ALA A 40 93.32 -57.44 19.85
CA ALA A 40 93.65 -56.24 19.10
C ALA A 40 92.87 -56.15 17.77
N ILE A 41 92.71 -57.27 17.06
CA ILE A 41 91.88 -57.35 15.83
C ILE A 41 90.40 -57.11 16.17
N GLU A 42 89.91 -57.67 17.27
CA GLU A 42 88.54 -57.46 17.71
C GLU A 42 88.28 -56.00 18.09
N ILE A 43 89.21 -55.36 18.80
CA ILE A 43 89.13 -53.93 19.14
C ILE A 43 89.15 -53.07 17.88
N THR A 44 90.03 -53.36 16.90
CA THR A 44 90.06 -52.57 15.66
C THR A 44 88.81 -52.79 14.82
N SER A 45 88.29 -54.01 14.74
CA SER A 45 87.02 -54.32 14.08
C SER A 45 85.84 -53.61 14.75
N ASN A 46 85.71 -53.72 16.07
CA ASN A 46 84.65 -53.06 16.84
C ASN A 46 84.75 -51.54 16.76
N SER A 47 85.97 -50.99 16.75
CA SER A 47 86.18 -49.56 16.55
C SER A 47 85.75 -49.09 15.16
N GLN A 48 86.09 -49.84 14.10
CA GLN A 48 85.66 -49.53 12.75
C GLN A 48 84.14 -49.63 12.60
N GLU A 49 83.53 -50.65 13.18
CA GLU A 49 82.08 -50.83 13.18
C GLU A 49 81.38 -49.68 13.92
N ALA A 50 81.86 -49.29 15.10
CA ALA A 50 81.30 -48.17 15.85
C ALA A 50 81.41 -46.84 15.07
N SER A 51 82.55 -46.59 14.41
CA SER A 51 82.71 -45.41 13.56
C SER A 51 81.73 -45.43 12.36
N ALA A 52 81.57 -46.56 11.69
CA ALA A 52 80.63 -46.70 10.58
C ALA A 52 79.17 -46.52 11.02
N ARG A 53 78.80 -47.06 12.18
CA ARG A 53 77.46 -46.86 12.77
C ARG A 53 77.21 -45.38 13.10
N HIS A 54 78.16 -44.70 13.74
CA HIS A 54 78.00 -43.27 14.04
C HIS A 54 77.94 -42.40 12.78
N GLU A 55 78.70 -42.73 11.73
CA GLU A 55 78.60 -42.03 10.46
C GLU A 55 77.25 -42.26 9.78
N ALA A 56 76.73 -43.49 9.82
CA ALA A 56 75.39 -43.80 9.32
C ALA A 56 74.29 -43.05 10.10
N GLU A 57 74.37 -43.04 11.44
CA GLU A 57 73.43 -42.29 12.29
C GLU A 57 73.46 -40.79 12.00
N ARG A 58 74.65 -40.21 11.81
CA ARG A 58 74.81 -38.79 11.46
C ARG A 58 74.15 -38.48 10.11
N LEU A 59 74.40 -39.32 9.10
CA LEU A 59 73.80 -39.16 7.77
C LEU A 59 72.28 -39.31 7.81
N GLU A 60 71.77 -40.28 8.58
CA GLU A 60 70.34 -40.47 8.77
C GLU A 60 69.69 -39.27 9.45
N GLN A 61 70.33 -38.71 10.48
CA GLN A 61 69.82 -37.52 11.17
C GLN A 61 69.82 -36.29 10.27
N GLU A 62 70.85 -36.12 9.43
CA GLU A 62 70.88 -35.04 8.44
C GLU A 62 69.77 -35.20 7.39
N ALA A 63 69.56 -36.42 6.89
CA ALA A 63 68.47 -36.70 5.95
C ALA A 63 67.09 -36.45 6.57
N LYS A 64 66.88 -36.87 7.82
CA LYS A 64 65.64 -36.59 8.58
C LYS A 64 65.43 -35.09 8.76
N GLY A 65 66.46 -34.35 9.18
CA GLY A 65 66.38 -32.90 9.35
C GLY A 65 66.08 -32.15 8.04
N ARG A 66 66.65 -32.60 6.91
CA ARG A 66 66.32 -32.06 5.58
C ARG A 66 64.87 -32.35 5.18
N LEU A 67 64.41 -33.58 5.39
CA LEU A 67 63.04 -33.99 5.09
C LEU A 67 62.02 -33.21 5.93
N GLU A 68 62.27 -33.02 7.23
CA GLU A 68 61.40 -32.25 8.10
C GLU A 68 61.32 -30.78 7.66
N ARG A 69 62.46 -30.16 7.30
CA ARG A 69 62.45 -28.80 6.76
C ARG A 69 61.65 -28.71 5.47
N GLN A 70 61.86 -29.65 4.54
CA GLN A 70 61.10 -29.68 3.29
C GLN A 70 59.60 -29.83 3.55
N LYS A 71 59.21 -30.71 4.48
CA LYS A 71 57.81 -30.90 4.87
C LYS A 71 57.20 -29.62 5.44
N ILE A 72 57.93 -28.91 6.30
CA ILE A 72 57.48 -27.62 6.85
C ILE A 72 57.33 -26.57 5.74
N GLU A 73 58.28 -26.52 4.80
CA GLU A 73 58.21 -25.59 3.66
C GLU A 73 56.99 -25.88 2.78
N ASP A 74 56.76 -27.15 2.44
CA ASP A 74 55.60 -27.59 1.65
C ASP A 74 54.28 -27.30 2.37
N GLU A 75 54.17 -27.62 3.67
CA GLU A 75 53.01 -27.30 4.49
C GLU A 75 52.77 -25.78 4.57
N SER A 76 53.84 -24.99 4.71
CA SER A 76 53.73 -23.53 4.72
C SER A 76 53.23 -22.98 3.38
N ALA A 77 53.66 -23.55 2.25
CA ALA A 77 53.22 -23.15 0.93
C ALA A 77 51.74 -23.52 0.71
N ALA A 78 51.34 -24.73 1.14
CA ALA A 78 49.96 -25.18 1.09
C ALA A 78 49.04 -24.28 1.94
N GLU A 79 49.45 -23.92 3.16
CA GLU A 79 48.66 -23.04 4.03
C GLU A 79 48.58 -21.60 3.50
N ARG A 80 49.64 -21.07 2.84
CA ARG A 80 49.56 -19.78 2.14
C ARG A 80 48.51 -19.80 1.02
N ALA A 81 48.53 -20.84 0.19
CA ALA A 81 47.55 -21.00 -0.89
C ALA A 81 46.12 -21.15 -0.33
N ARG A 82 45.97 -21.92 0.75
CA ARG A 82 44.69 -22.12 1.44
C ARG A 82 44.13 -20.82 2.01
N LYS A 83 44.99 -19.99 2.62
CA LYS A 83 44.61 -18.67 3.11
C LYS A 83 44.08 -17.78 1.99
N SER A 84 44.80 -17.68 0.87
CA SER A 84 44.35 -16.88 -0.28
C SER A 84 43.05 -17.38 -0.88
N LEU A 85 42.86 -18.70 -0.96
CA LEU A 85 41.60 -19.30 -1.39
C LEU A 85 40.45 -18.92 -0.44
N LEU A 86 40.68 -18.98 0.87
CA LEU A 86 39.67 -18.63 1.88
C LEU A 86 39.31 -17.14 1.80
N GLU A 87 40.30 -16.26 1.64
CA GLU A 87 40.06 -14.82 1.45
C GLU A 87 39.18 -14.56 0.22
N LEU A 88 39.49 -15.22 -0.91
CA LEU A 88 38.67 -15.13 -2.12
C LEU A 88 37.26 -15.70 -1.91
N GLN A 89 37.11 -16.82 -1.20
CA GLN A 89 35.79 -17.38 -0.89
C GLN A 89 34.95 -16.43 -0.02
N VAL A 90 35.54 -15.77 0.97
CA VAL A 90 34.84 -14.78 1.79
C VAL A 90 34.44 -13.57 0.95
N GLN A 91 35.32 -13.08 0.06
CA GLN A 91 34.98 -12.00 -0.87
C GLN A 91 33.86 -12.40 -1.83
N LEU A 92 33.88 -13.63 -2.35
CA LEU A 92 32.83 -14.14 -3.22
C LEU A 92 31.51 -14.31 -2.47
N ALA A 93 31.52 -14.84 -1.25
CA ALA A 93 30.31 -14.98 -0.44
C ALA A 93 29.67 -13.63 -0.11
N THR A 94 30.49 -12.61 0.20
CA THR A 94 29.98 -11.24 0.40
C THR A 94 29.46 -10.62 -0.89
N LEU A 95 30.14 -10.83 -2.02
CA LEU A 95 29.66 -10.39 -3.34
C LEU A 95 28.36 -11.09 -3.75
N GLU A 96 28.24 -12.39 -3.51
CA GLU A 96 27.05 -13.19 -3.79
C GLU A 96 25.87 -12.73 -2.94
N SER A 97 26.07 -12.60 -1.63
CA SER A 97 25.05 -12.10 -0.70
C SER A 97 24.58 -10.68 -1.06
N THR A 98 25.51 -9.78 -1.34
CA THR A 98 25.16 -8.40 -1.77
C THR A 98 24.53 -8.38 -3.16
N GLY A 99 24.98 -9.22 -4.09
CA GLY A 99 24.40 -9.38 -5.42
C GLY A 99 22.97 -9.88 -5.37
N GLN A 100 22.69 -10.89 -4.55
CA GLN A 100 21.35 -11.42 -4.32
C GLN A 100 20.44 -10.37 -3.69
N ALA A 101 20.87 -9.73 -2.61
CA ALA A 101 20.09 -8.69 -1.93
C ALA A 101 19.81 -7.49 -2.88
N ARG A 102 20.80 -7.10 -3.69
CA ARG A 102 20.63 -6.03 -4.68
C ARG A 102 19.67 -6.42 -5.78
N ALA A 103 19.79 -7.62 -6.34
CA ALA A 103 18.91 -8.12 -7.39
C ALA A 103 17.46 -8.22 -6.90
N GLU A 104 17.26 -8.71 -5.68
CA GLU A 104 15.93 -8.81 -5.07
C GLU A 104 15.34 -7.42 -4.78
N ALA A 105 16.11 -6.51 -4.19
CA ALA A 105 15.69 -5.15 -3.93
C ALA A 105 15.34 -4.40 -5.22
N GLN A 106 16.15 -4.54 -6.27
CA GLN A 106 15.90 -3.94 -7.59
C GLN A 106 14.65 -4.54 -8.24
N SER A 107 14.49 -5.87 -8.22
CA SER A 107 13.32 -6.54 -8.77
C SER A 107 12.04 -6.11 -8.07
N LYS A 108 12.07 -6.00 -6.74
CA LYS A 108 10.93 -5.53 -5.94
C LYS A 108 10.62 -4.05 -6.21
N ALA A 109 11.63 -3.20 -6.29
CA ALA A 109 11.46 -1.79 -6.63
C ALA A 109 10.83 -1.61 -8.01
N GLU A 110 11.28 -2.38 -9.00
CA GLU A 110 10.75 -2.34 -10.36
C GLU A 110 9.32 -2.89 -10.44
N ALA A 111 9.02 -3.99 -9.75
CA ALA A 111 7.65 -4.51 -9.65
C ALA A 111 6.70 -3.49 -9.02
N MET A 112 7.11 -2.81 -7.95
CA MET A 112 6.33 -1.73 -7.34
C MET A 112 6.16 -0.56 -8.29
N ARG A 113 7.22 -0.16 -9.02
CA ARG A 113 7.15 0.93 -10.01
C ARG A 113 6.11 0.62 -11.09
N ILE A 114 6.12 -0.59 -11.64
CA ILE A 114 5.17 -1.03 -12.66
C ILE A 114 3.75 -1.06 -12.09
N ALA A 115 3.56 -1.63 -10.89
CA ALA A 115 2.25 -1.70 -10.25
C ALA A 115 1.67 -0.29 -9.98
N SER A 116 2.47 0.62 -9.44
CA SER A 116 2.05 2.01 -9.20
C SER A 116 1.74 2.75 -10.49
N GLN A 117 2.52 2.55 -11.56
CA GLN A 117 2.22 3.14 -12.87
C GLN A 117 0.90 2.62 -13.43
N ALA A 118 0.69 1.30 -13.39
CA ALA A 118 -0.56 0.67 -13.83
C ALA A 118 -1.76 1.14 -13.01
N GLU A 119 -1.60 1.36 -11.70
CA GLU A 119 -2.67 1.86 -10.84
C GLU A 119 -3.04 3.32 -11.15
N VAL A 120 -2.04 4.18 -11.41
CA VAL A 120 -2.27 5.56 -11.87
C VAL A 120 -2.97 5.59 -13.23
N GLU A 121 -2.52 4.76 -14.17
CA GLU A 121 -3.15 4.65 -15.50
C GLU A 121 -4.59 4.13 -15.38
N LYS A 122 -4.83 3.11 -14.55
CA LYS A 122 -6.17 2.60 -14.28
C LYS A 122 -7.08 3.68 -13.69
N ALA A 123 -6.62 4.39 -12.65
CA ALA A 123 -7.40 5.45 -12.02
C ALA A 123 -7.72 6.58 -13.00
N ARG A 124 -6.79 6.90 -13.91
CA ARG A 124 -7.03 7.87 -14.98
C ARG A 124 -8.11 7.40 -15.95
N MET A 125 -8.03 6.15 -16.41
CA MET A 125 -9.02 5.59 -17.33
C MET A 125 -10.41 5.47 -16.69
N GLU A 126 -10.48 5.12 -15.39
CA GLU A 126 -11.74 5.11 -14.63
C GLU A 126 -12.33 6.52 -14.49
N ALA A 127 -11.51 7.52 -14.17
CA ALA A 127 -11.95 8.91 -14.12
C ALA A 127 -12.45 9.42 -15.48
N GLU A 128 -11.76 9.08 -16.58
CA GLU A 128 -12.19 9.42 -17.93
C GLU A 128 -13.51 8.72 -18.29
N ALA A 129 -13.66 7.44 -17.93
CA ALA A 129 -14.90 6.68 -18.16
C ALA A 129 -16.08 7.27 -17.37
N ASP A 130 -15.88 7.64 -16.11
CA ASP A 130 -16.92 8.22 -15.27
C ASP A 130 -17.27 9.65 -15.71
N ALA A 131 -16.30 10.44 -16.19
CA ALA A 131 -16.57 11.73 -16.83
C ALA A 131 -17.46 11.58 -18.07
N ILE A 132 -17.19 10.58 -18.93
CA ILE A 132 -18.04 10.30 -20.10
C ILE A 132 -19.45 9.85 -19.70
N LYS A 133 -19.57 8.95 -18.71
CA LYS A 133 -20.88 8.50 -18.21
C LYS A 133 -21.69 9.65 -17.64
N THR A 134 -21.10 10.45 -16.76
CA THR A 134 -21.77 11.58 -16.12
C THR A 134 -22.18 12.64 -17.14
N GLU A 135 -21.33 12.96 -18.13
CA GLU A 135 -21.69 13.88 -19.21
C GLU A 135 -22.84 13.32 -20.07
N ALA A 136 -22.83 12.02 -20.39
CA ALA A 136 -23.90 11.38 -21.13
C ALA A 136 -25.23 11.39 -20.36
N GLU A 137 -25.20 11.10 -19.07
CA GLU A 137 -26.36 11.18 -18.17
C GLU A 137 -26.90 12.59 -18.05
N LEU A 138 -26.02 13.58 -17.87
CA LEU A 138 -26.36 14.99 -17.80
C LEU A 138 -26.99 15.47 -19.11
N SER A 139 -26.45 15.06 -20.26
CA SER A 139 -27.02 15.35 -21.58
C SER A 139 -28.42 14.75 -21.74
N ARG A 140 -28.60 13.49 -21.30
CA ARG A 140 -29.91 12.83 -21.31
C ARG A 140 -30.93 13.55 -20.44
N LEU A 141 -30.55 13.92 -19.22
CA LEU A 141 -31.41 14.63 -18.27
C LEU A 141 -31.76 16.03 -18.75
N LYS A 142 -30.80 16.78 -19.29
CA LYS A 142 -31.04 18.11 -19.88
C LYS A 142 -32.10 18.02 -20.98
N ARG A 143 -31.95 17.10 -21.94
CA ARG A 143 -32.94 16.91 -23.02
C ARG A 143 -34.32 16.55 -22.49
N ALA A 144 -34.41 15.66 -21.51
CA ALA A 144 -35.69 15.30 -20.89
C ALA A 144 -36.35 16.50 -20.21
N ARG A 145 -35.57 17.28 -19.45
CA ARG A 145 -36.04 18.49 -18.75
C ARG A 145 -36.46 19.59 -19.72
N GLU A 146 -35.72 19.78 -20.81
CA GLU A 146 -36.08 20.72 -21.88
C GLU A 146 -37.43 20.37 -22.51
N MET A 147 -37.66 19.09 -22.84
CA MET A 147 -38.95 18.63 -23.35
C MET A 147 -40.08 18.80 -22.33
N GLU A 148 -39.82 18.52 -21.05
CA GLU A 148 -40.79 18.70 -19.96
C GLU A 148 -41.17 20.19 -19.80
N LEU A 149 -40.19 21.08 -19.79
CA LEU A 149 -40.41 22.52 -19.71
C LEU A 149 -41.21 23.03 -20.93
N GLU A 150 -40.88 22.56 -22.12
CA GLU A 150 -41.62 22.93 -23.34
C GLU A 150 -43.08 22.47 -23.26
N TYR A 151 -43.32 21.24 -22.79
CA TYR A 151 -44.67 20.73 -22.55
C TYR A 151 -45.43 21.57 -21.51
N LEU A 152 -44.79 21.91 -20.39
CA LEU A 152 -45.40 22.72 -19.34
C LEU A 152 -45.74 24.14 -19.82
N VAL A 153 -44.85 24.77 -20.58
CA VAL A 153 -45.11 26.09 -21.19
C VAL A 153 -46.33 26.01 -22.11
N LYS A 154 -46.39 25.02 -23.00
CA LYS A 154 -47.53 24.80 -23.90
C LYS A 154 -48.83 24.50 -23.14
N LYS A 155 -48.78 23.66 -22.10
CA LYS A 155 -49.93 23.37 -21.22
C LYS A 155 -50.44 24.63 -20.55
N ASN A 156 -49.54 25.43 -19.97
CA ASN A 156 -49.89 26.68 -19.31
C ASN A 156 -50.48 27.71 -20.29
N GLU A 157 -49.95 27.79 -21.51
CA GLU A 157 -50.49 28.66 -22.55
C GLU A 157 -51.94 28.28 -22.91
N ILE A 158 -52.20 26.98 -23.11
CA ILE A 158 -53.56 26.49 -23.40
C ILE A 158 -54.50 26.76 -22.22
N LEU A 159 -54.05 26.52 -20.98
CA LEU A 159 -54.85 26.82 -19.77
C LEU A 159 -55.17 28.31 -19.65
N LEU A 160 -54.20 29.18 -19.94
CA LEU A 160 -54.40 30.62 -19.94
C LEU A 160 -55.41 31.04 -21.01
N GLN A 161 -55.30 30.49 -22.22
CA GLN A 161 -56.25 30.75 -23.31
C GLN A 161 -57.66 30.30 -22.94
N ARG A 162 -57.79 29.08 -22.39
CA ARG A 162 -59.06 28.55 -21.90
C ARG A 162 -59.67 29.45 -20.83
N ARG A 163 -58.89 29.84 -19.81
CA ARG A 163 -59.36 30.71 -18.72
C ARG A 163 -59.78 32.09 -19.25
N ARG A 164 -59.07 32.65 -20.23
CA ARG A 164 -59.48 33.90 -20.89
C ARG A 164 -60.81 33.76 -21.61
N GLN A 165 -61.00 32.68 -22.38
CA GLN A 165 -62.26 32.43 -23.07
C GLN A 165 -63.42 32.20 -22.10
N GLU A 166 -63.20 31.44 -21.03
CA GLU A 166 -64.19 31.23 -19.96
C GLU A 166 -64.57 32.57 -19.31
N PHE A 167 -63.60 33.43 -19.00
CA PHE A 167 -63.85 34.75 -18.43
C PHE A 167 -64.58 35.69 -19.40
N GLU A 168 -64.23 35.69 -20.69
CA GLU A 168 -64.93 36.45 -21.72
C GLU A 168 -66.40 36.00 -21.84
N MET A 169 -66.65 34.68 -21.91
CA MET A 169 -68.00 34.12 -21.96
C MET A 169 -68.79 34.42 -20.68
N GLU A 170 -68.17 34.32 -19.51
CA GLU A 170 -68.81 34.62 -18.24
C GLU A 170 -69.19 36.10 -18.14
N THR A 171 -68.27 36.99 -18.54
CA THR A 171 -68.53 38.43 -18.61
C THR A 171 -69.68 38.73 -19.56
N GLU A 172 -69.67 38.13 -20.76
CA GLU A 172 -70.74 38.30 -21.75
C GLU A 172 -72.07 37.74 -21.25
N PHE A 173 -72.07 36.57 -20.61
CA PHE A 173 -73.26 35.98 -20.01
C PHE A 173 -73.84 36.85 -18.90
N TYR A 174 -73.01 37.37 -18.00
CA TYR A 174 -73.45 38.29 -16.95
C TYR A 174 -73.98 39.59 -17.51
N LEU A 175 -73.31 40.19 -18.51
CA LEU A 175 -73.78 41.40 -19.18
C LEU A 175 -75.17 41.18 -19.79
N ARG A 176 -75.33 40.13 -20.59
CA ARG A 176 -76.64 39.78 -21.19
C ARG A 176 -77.71 39.52 -20.13
N ARG A 177 -77.34 38.89 -19.00
CA ARG A 177 -78.28 38.64 -17.89
C ARG A 177 -78.68 39.93 -17.18
N VAL A 178 -77.74 40.84 -16.93
CA VAL A 178 -77.99 42.16 -16.34
C VAL A 178 -78.88 43.00 -17.26
N GLU A 179 -78.60 43.00 -18.56
CA GLU A 179 -79.41 43.67 -19.58
C GLU A 179 -80.84 43.12 -19.64
N ALA A 180 -81.00 41.79 -19.61
CA ALA A 180 -82.31 41.14 -19.66
C ALA A 180 -83.17 41.40 -18.41
N ILE A 181 -82.55 41.50 -17.22
CA ILE A 181 -83.28 41.90 -16.00
C ILE A 181 -83.62 43.39 -16.08
N GLY A 182 -82.70 44.23 -16.56
CA GLY A 182 -82.86 45.68 -16.67
C GLY A 182 -82.38 46.42 -15.42
N SER A 183 -81.76 47.59 -15.61
CA SER A 183 -81.17 48.38 -14.51
C SER A 183 -82.19 48.84 -13.48
N GLU A 184 -83.41 49.19 -13.91
CA GLU A 184 -84.50 49.56 -13.00
C GLU A 184 -84.98 48.38 -12.16
N ASN A 185 -85.18 47.21 -12.77
CA ASN A 185 -85.59 46.02 -12.02
C ASN A 185 -84.51 45.54 -11.06
N LEU A 186 -83.22 45.65 -11.42
CA LEU A 186 -82.11 45.36 -10.50
C LEU A 186 -82.08 46.34 -9.33
N ARG A 187 -82.31 47.64 -9.60
CA ARG A 187 -82.45 48.65 -8.55
C ARG A 187 -83.65 48.34 -7.67
N ASP A 188 -84.79 47.97 -8.23
CA ASP A 188 -85.99 47.63 -7.47
C ASP A 188 -85.79 46.35 -6.67
N ILE A 189 -85.11 45.32 -7.19
CA ILE A 189 -84.75 44.10 -6.44
C ILE A 189 -83.79 44.47 -5.30
N ALA A 190 -82.76 45.27 -5.55
CA ALA A 190 -81.80 45.70 -4.51
C ALA A 190 -82.45 46.61 -3.45
N CYS A 191 -83.39 47.48 -3.84
CA CYS A 191 -84.11 48.38 -2.96
C CYS A 191 -85.37 47.74 -2.33
N SER A 192 -85.84 46.60 -2.83
CA SER A 192 -87.10 45.95 -2.41
C SER A 192 -87.13 45.62 -0.92
N GLY A 193 -86.00 45.24 -0.32
CA GLY A 193 -85.90 45.01 1.12
C GLY A 193 -86.22 46.29 1.90
N ALA A 194 -85.48 47.36 1.65
CA ALA A 194 -85.67 48.65 2.30
C ALA A 194 -87.06 49.25 2.02
N GLU A 195 -87.55 49.16 0.78
CA GLU A 195 -88.88 49.68 0.42
C GLU A 195 -90.02 48.90 1.08
N ARG A 196 -89.90 47.57 1.20
CA ARG A 196 -90.87 46.72 1.91
C ARG A 196 -90.94 47.11 3.38
N ASP A 197 -89.78 47.30 4.01
CA ASP A 197 -89.68 47.66 5.42
C ASP A 197 -90.30 49.06 5.66
N VAL A 198 -90.05 50.02 4.76
CA VAL A 198 -90.68 51.36 4.79
C VAL A 198 -92.21 51.31 4.58
N ARG A 199 -92.69 50.51 3.62
CA ARG A 199 -94.14 50.35 3.37
C ARG A 199 -94.87 49.70 4.53
N MET A 200 -94.25 48.74 5.21
CA MET A 200 -94.84 48.10 6.38
C MET A 200 -94.97 49.05 7.57
N LEU A 201 -93.93 49.84 7.85
CA LEU A 201 -93.98 50.89 8.87
C LEU A 201 -95.11 51.90 8.59
N LYS A 202 -95.29 52.29 7.32
CA LYS A 202 -96.39 53.16 6.89
C LYS A 202 -97.78 52.51 7.05
N ALA A 203 -97.92 51.22 6.77
CA ALA A 203 -99.19 50.48 6.92
C ALA A 203 -99.62 50.30 8.38
N LEU A 204 -98.66 50.22 9.30
CA LEU A 204 -98.90 50.21 10.75
C LEU A 204 -99.16 51.62 11.32
N ASN A 205 -99.27 52.65 10.45
CA ASN A 205 -99.40 54.06 10.79
C ASN A 205 -98.29 54.58 11.72
N LEU A 206 -97.12 53.93 11.70
CA LEU A 206 -95.95 54.32 12.46
C LEU A 206 -95.12 55.25 11.55
N LYS A 207 -95.11 56.55 11.88
CA LYS A 207 -94.16 57.47 11.26
C LYS A 207 -92.76 57.01 11.66
N SER A 208 -91.83 56.96 10.70
CA SER A 208 -90.42 56.64 10.94
C SER A 208 -89.81 57.68 11.88
N THR A 209 -90.01 57.50 13.18
CA THR A 209 -89.42 58.31 14.23
C THR A 209 -88.23 57.54 14.78
N LEU A 210 -87.04 58.13 14.68
CA LEU A 210 -85.86 57.66 15.40
C LEU A 210 -86.13 57.83 16.90
N ILE A 211 -86.48 56.74 17.59
CA ILE A 211 -86.70 56.77 19.04
C ILE A 211 -85.34 56.61 19.69
N THR A 212 -84.80 57.72 20.19
CA THR A 212 -83.49 57.76 20.87
C THR A 212 -83.70 57.63 22.37
N ASP A 213 -83.51 56.43 22.91
CA ASP A 213 -83.16 56.26 24.32
C ASP A 213 -81.62 56.34 24.43
N GLY A 214 -81.13 57.13 25.39
CA GLY A 214 -79.82 57.82 25.39
C GLY A 214 -78.54 56.96 25.39
N LYS A 215 -78.60 55.67 25.02
CA LYS A 215 -77.43 54.79 24.91
C LYS A 215 -77.34 53.96 23.62
N THR A 216 -78.42 53.88 22.84
CA THR A 216 -78.39 53.22 21.51
C THR A 216 -79.56 53.74 20.67
N PRO A 217 -79.33 54.52 19.60
CA PRO A 217 -80.41 54.96 18.73
C PRO A 217 -80.99 53.74 18.01
N VAL A 218 -82.25 53.38 18.31
CA VAL A 218 -82.92 52.27 17.63
C VAL A 218 -83.51 52.79 16.34
N ASN A 219 -82.91 52.39 15.22
CA ASN A 219 -83.46 52.63 13.91
C ASN A 219 -84.64 51.66 13.69
N LEU A 220 -85.86 52.21 13.65
CA LEU A 220 -87.06 51.40 13.46
C LEU A 220 -87.08 50.67 12.11
N LEU A 221 -86.27 51.10 11.13
CA LEU A 221 -86.07 50.35 9.88
C LEU A 221 -85.35 49.03 10.15
N ASP A 222 -84.19 49.05 10.81
CA ASP A 222 -83.41 47.86 11.12
C ASP A 222 -84.11 46.93 12.13
N ALA A 223 -84.91 47.49 13.04
CA ALA A 223 -85.65 46.70 14.03
C ALA A 223 -86.77 45.85 13.41
N THR A 224 -87.32 46.23 12.24
CA THR A 224 -88.38 45.45 11.58
C THR A 224 -87.91 44.10 11.05
N ALA A 225 -86.62 43.95 10.73
CA ALA A 225 -86.02 42.68 10.31
C ALA A 225 -86.03 41.61 11.42
N GLY A 226 -86.03 42.02 12.69
CA GLY A 226 -86.15 41.11 13.84
C GLY A 226 -87.58 40.74 14.21
N LEU A 227 -88.56 41.58 13.84
CA LEU A 227 -89.97 41.38 14.19
C LEU A 227 -90.72 40.56 13.13
N ILE A 228 -90.37 40.73 11.86
CA ILE A 228 -90.80 39.86 10.77
C ILE A 228 -89.67 38.85 10.61
N GLY A 229 -89.83 37.62 11.11
CA GLY A 229 -88.85 36.56 10.90
C GLY A 229 -88.64 36.30 9.41
N GLN A 230 -87.72 37.02 8.78
CA GLN A 230 -87.32 36.76 7.40
C GLN A 230 -86.25 35.69 7.42
N THR A 231 -86.53 34.59 6.73
CA THR A 231 -85.52 33.64 6.31
C THR A 231 -84.56 34.37 5.37
N THR A 232 -83.34 34.63 5.83
CA THR A 232 -82.25 35.07 4.97
C THR A 232 -81.97 33.94 3.98
N GLY A 233 -82.55 34.04 2.78
CA GLY A 233 -82.16 33.24 1.63
C GLY A 233 -80.74 33.64 1.25
N GLY A 234 -79.75 32.99 1.85
CA GLY A 234 -78.35 33.17 1.54
C GLY A 234 -78.11 32.80 0.08
N VAL A 235 -77.76 33.79 -0.73
CA VAL A 235 -77.16 33.55 -2.04
C VAL A 235 -75.81 32.86 -1.78
N PHE A 236 -75.76 31.56 -2.02
CA PHE A 236 -74.50 30.80 -2.03
C PHE A 236 -73.66 31.29 -3.20
N ASN A 237 -72.84 32.31 -2.96
CA ASN A 237 -71.69 32.55 -3.81
C ASN A 237 -70.62 31.55 -3.37
N ARG A 238 -70.59 30.37 -4.00
CA ARG A 238 -69.46 29.46 -3.83
C ARG A 238 -68.22 30.18 -4.34
N PRO A 239 -67.17 30.35 -3.53
CA PRO A 239 -65.90 30.82 -4.07
C PRO A 239 -65.46 29.82 -5.15
N ILE A 240 -64.94 30.33 -6.27
CA ILE A 240 -64.24 29.55 -7.27
C ILE A 240 -63.05 28.93 -6.53
N VAL A 241 -63.15 27.64 -6.21
CA VAL A 241 -62.04 26.87 -5.68
C VAL A 241 -61.10 26.69 -6.86
N GLU A 242 -60.05 27.51 -6.93
CA GLU A 242 -58.86 27.12 -7.67
C GLU A 242 -58.32 25.87 -6.98
N HIS A 243 -58.56 24.71 -7.60
CA HIS A 243 -57.83 23.51 -7.25
C HIS A 243 -56.35 23.78 -7.60
N PRO A 244 -55.43 23.78 -6.62
CA PRO A 244 -54.05 23.59 -6.96
C PRO A 244 -53.93 22.12 -7.37
N ASP A 245 -53.64 21.87 -8.64
CA ASP A 245 -53.12 20.57 -9.07
C ASP A 245 -51.72 20.42 -8.44
N GLU A 246 -51.68 20.07 -7.15
CA GLU A 246 -50.50 19.52 -6.50
C GLU A 246 -50.41 18.03 -6.87
N GLU A 247 -49.87 17.75 -8.05
CA GLU A 247 -49.20 16.45 -8.27
C GLU A 247 -47.88 16.48 -7.50
N ASN A 248 -47.96 16.02 -6.24
CA ASN A 248 -46.83 15.43 -5.54
C ASN A 248 -46.35 14.20 -6.32
N ASP A 249 -45.46 14.40 -7.28
CA ASP A 249 -44.59 13.31 -7.73
C ASP A 249 -43.46 13.15 -6.73
N VAL A 250 -43.75 12.25 -5.81
CA VAL A 250 -42.88 11.66 -4.83
C VAL A 250 -41.66 11.07 -5.54
N ASN A 251 -40.49 11.57 -5.12
CA ASN A 251 -39.22 10.86 -5.10
C ASN A 251 -39.39 9.33 -5.09
N SER A 252 -39.20 8.71 -6.25
CA SER A 252 -38.89 7.29 -6.35
C SER A 252 -38.10 7.05 -7.63
N ASN A 253 -36.79 7.24 -7.51
CA ASN A 253 -35.70 6.50 -8.16
C ASN A 253 -34.44 6.89 -7.37
N GLN A 254 -33.83 5.98 -6.60
CA GLN A 254 -32.77 5.08 -7.09
C GLN A 254 -31.75 5.79 -7.99
#